data_AF-A0A177TDH1-F1
#
_entry.id   AF-A0A177TDH1-F1
#
_cell.length_a   1.000
_cell.length_b   1.000
_cell.length_c   1.000
_cell.angle_alpha   90.00
_cell.angle_beta   90.00
_cell.angle_gamma   90.00
#
_symmetry.space_group_name_H-M   'P 1'
#
loop_
_entity.id
_entity.type
_entity.pdbx_description
1 polymer ?
#
loop_
_entity_poly.entity_id
_entity_poly.type
_entity_poly.pdbx_seq_one_letter_code
_entity_poly.pdbx_strand_id
1 'polypeptide(L)' 'MGNGNRAQQKRERNAKDAKGEAKSQLKTNEAAKNVKCSVCFQTFLSTVRQPALQQHAEKHSKDIAQCFPEFKG' A
#
# COMPACT_ATOMS: atom_id res chain seq x y z
N MET A 1 23.69 -21.20 39.29
CA MET A 1 23.06 -21.38 37.97
C MET A 1 21.90 -20.40 37.87
N GLY A 2 22.16 -19.22 37.28
CA GLY A 2 21.25 -18.07 37.31
C GLY A 2 20.21 -18.10 36.18
N ASN A 3 18.96 -17.84 36.56
CA ASN A 3 17.71 -17.95 35.80
C ASN A 3 17.77 -17.47 34.32
N GLY A 4 18.09 -18.37 33.39
CA GLY A 4 18.10 -18.13 31.94
C GLY A 4 16.71 -17.79 31.37
N ASN A 5 15.64 -18.11 32.10
CA ASN A 5 14.27 -17.81 31.72
C ASN A 5 14.01 -16.30 31.70
N ARG A 6 14.61 -15.54 32.63
CA ARG A 6 14.44 -14.08 32.69
C ARG A 6 15.21 -13.36 31.58
N ALA A 7 16.34 -13.92 31.13
CA ALA A 7 17.10 -13.40 29.99
C ALA A 7 16.41 -13.71 28.66
N GLN A 8 15.80 -14.89 28.50
CA GLN A 8 14.96 -15.19 27.34
C GLN A 8 13.73 -14.28 27.27
N GLN A 9 12.98 -14.10 28.36
CA GLN A 9 11.83 -13.19 28.36
C GLN A 9 12.21 -11.73 28.10
N LYS A 10 13.39 -11.29 28.56
CA LYS A 10 13.90 -9.95 28.23
C LYS A 10 14.25 -9.84 26.74
N ARG A 11 14.85 -10.87 26.14
CA ARG A 11 15.14 -10.89 24.70
C ARG A 11 13.87 -10.97 23.86
N GLU A 12 12.87 -11.75 24.27
CA GLU A 12 11.56 -11.80 23.60
C GLU A 12 10.79 -10.48 23.68
N ARG A 13 10.79 -9.80 24.84
CA ARG A 13 10.21 -8.46 24.95
C ARG A 13 10.97 -7.46 24.09
N ASN A 14 12.30 -7.41 24.21
CA ASN A 14 13.11 -6.49 23.43
C ASN A 14 13.02 -6.76 21.92
N ALA A 15 12.78 -8.01 21.46
CA ALA A 15 12.54 -8.32 20.05
C ALA A 15 11.14 -7.89 19.56
N LYS A 16 10.15 -7.84 20.46
CA LYS A 16 8.81 -7.30 20.17
C LYS A 16 8.85 -5.77 20.10
N ASP A 17 9.61 -5.11 20.97
CA ASP A 17 9.81 -3.66 20.98
C ASP A 17 10.81 -3.18 19.90
N ALA A 18 11.78 -4.01 19.50
CA ALA A 18 12.74 -3.72 18.42
C ALA A 18 12.16 -3.97 17.01
N LYS A 19 10.99 -4.60 16.89
CA LYS A 19 10.11 -4.37 15.75
C LYS A 19 9.44 -3.01 15.94
N GLY A 20 10.29 -1.98 16.05
CA GLY A 20 9.88 -0.60 16.19
C GLY A 20 8.81 -0.35 15.17
N GLU A 21 7.66 0.13 15.66
CA GLU A 21 6.47 0.55 14.93
C GLU A 21 6.67 0.35 13.43
N ALA A 22 6.48 -0.89 12.95
CA ALA A 22 6.45 -1.14 11.53
C ALA A 22 5.21 -0.35 11.12
N LYS A 23 5.41 0.92 10.75
CA LYS A 23 4.41 1.91 10.39
C LYS A 23 3.79 1.44 9.11
N SER A 24 3.04 0.35 9.23
CA SER A 24 1.88 0.00 8.49
C SER A 24 1.98 0.26 6.99
N GLN A 25 3.17 0.20 6.36
CA GLN A 25 3.34 0.61 4.97
C GLN A 25 2.35 -0.17 4.12
N LEU A 26 2.13 -1.44 4.45
CA LEU A 26 1.08 -2.26 3.85
C LEU A 26 -0.33 -1.65 4.02
N LYS A 27 -0.78 -1.27 5.23
CA LYS A 27 -2.10 -0.64 5.40
C LYS A 27 -2.17 0.79 4.84
N THR A 28 -1.09 1.58 4.85
CA THR A 28 -1.06 2.89 4.17
C THR A 28 -1.15 2.72 2.66
N ASN A 29 -0.50 1.69 2.10
CA ASN A 29 -0.62 1.34 0.70
C ASN A 29 -2.02 0.80 0.35
N GLU A 30 -2.67 0.03 1.24
CA GLU A 30 -4.06 -0.39 1.08
C GLU A 30 -5.03 0.79 1.12
N ALA A 31 -4.88 1.69 2.09
CA ALA A 31 -5.65 2.92 2.19
C ALA A 31 -5.37 3.89 1.03
N ALA A 32 -4.23 3.75 0.36
CA ALA A 32 -3.90 4.54 -0.82
C ALA A 32 -4.53 3.97 -2.11
N LYS A 33 -5.20 2.82 -2.14
CA LYS A 33 -5.84 2.28 -3.35
C LYS A 33 -7.17 2.98 -3.71
N ASN A 34 -7.15 4.31 -3.84
CA ASN A 34 -8.37 5.10 -4.05
C ASN A 34 -8.72 5.35 -5.53
N VAL A 35 -7.82 5.05 -6.47
CA VAL A 35 -8.07 5.34 -7.90
C VAL A 35 -8.63 4.09 -8.56
N LYS A 36 -9.92 4.09 -8.90
CA LYS A 36 -10.59 2.98 -9.59
C LYS A 36 -10.81 3.30 -11.06
N CYS A 37 -10.59 2.31 -11.93
CA CYS A 37 -11.02 2.41 -13.32
C CYS A 37 -12.54 2.28 -13.41
N SER A 38 -13.22 3.19 -14.12
CA SER A 38 -14.66 3.17 -14.35
C SER A 38 -15.12 2.05 -15.30
N VAL A 39 -14.20 1.50 -16.10
CA VAL A 39 -14.49 0.52 -17.15
C VAL A 39 -14.33 -0.91 -16.64
N CYS A 40 -13.19 -1.22 -16.01
CA CYS A 40 -12.90 -2.57 -15.52
C CYS A 40 -12.83 -2.68 -14.00
N PHE A 41 -13.08 -1.60 -13.26
CA PHE A 41 -13.07 -1.56 -11.79
C PHE A 41 -11.75 -1.98 -11.13
N GLN A 42 -10.66 -2.03 -11.90
CA GLN A 42 -9.33 -2.27 -11.38
C GLN A 42 -8.90 -1.08 -10.50
N THR A 43 -8.44 -1.38 -9.28
CA THR A 43 -7.96 -0.38 -8.32
C THR A 43 -6.47 -0.12 -8.49
N PHE A 44 -6.09 1.14 -8.41
CA PHE A 44 -4.72 1.65 -8.49
C PHE A 44 -4.41 2.46 -7.24
N LEU A 45 -3.12 2.54 -6.92
CA LEU A 45 -2.61 3.40 -5.86
C LEU A 45 -2.85 4.87 -6.22
N SER A 46 -3.21 5.69 -5.25
CA SER A 46 -3.46 7.13 -5.39
C SER A 46 -2.19 7.91 -5.77
N THR A 47 -1.02 7.31 -5.56
CA THR A 47 0.29 7.85 -5.94
C THR A 47 0.73 7.40 -7.33
N VAL A 48 -0.11 6.64 -8.06
CA VAL A 48 0.18 6.22 -9.44
C VAL A 48 0.38 7.44 -10.33
N ARG A 49 1.40 7.38 -11.18
CA ARG A 49 1.71 8.48 -12.10
C ARG A 49 0.82 8.40 -13.34
N GLN A 50 0.54 9.57 -13.92
CA GLN A 50 -0.27 9.72 -15.12
C GLN A 50 0.10 8.75 -16.27
N PRO A 51 1.39 8.49 -16.60
CA PRO A 51 1.75 7.55 -17.68
C PRO A 51 1.26 6.12 -17.46
N ALA A 52 1.22 5.65 -16.21
CA ALA A 52 0.75 4.30 -15.89
C ALA A 52 -0.77 4.19 -16.01
N LEU A 53 -1.51 5.26 -15.69
CA LEU A 53 -2.96 5.33 -15.94
C LEU A 53 -3.27 5.47 -17.43
N GLN A 54 -2.43 6.19 -18.17
CA GLN A 54 -2.49 6.33 -19.63
C GLN A 54 -2.40 4.96 -20.30
N GLN A 55 -1.36 4.19 -19.96
CA GLN A 55 -1.18 2.81 -20.45
C GLN A 55 -2.35 1.89 -20.10
N HIS A 56 -3.04 2.14 -18.98
CA HIS A 56 -4.26 1.39 -18.66
C HIS A 56 -5.45 1.85 -19.50
N ALA A 57 -5.63 3.16 -19.67
CA ALA A 57 -6.72 3.73 -20.45
C ALA A 57 -6.63 3.33 -21.93
N GLU A 58 -5.41 3.20 -22.48
CA GLU A 58 -5.13 2.66 -23.82
C GLU A 58 -5.69 1.25 -24.03
N LYS A 59 -5.70 0.39 -22.98
CA LYS A 59 -6.30 -0.96 -23.08
C LYS A 59 -7.81 -0.94 -23.30
N HIS A 60 -8.45 0.18 -22.96
CA HIS A 60 -9.88 0.40 -23.16
C HIS A 60 -10.15 1.31 -24.36
N SER A 61 -9.12 1.69 -25.12
CA SER A 61 -9.18 2.67 -26.21
C SER A 61 -9.89 3.97 -25.79
N LYS A 62 -9.70 4.39 -24.52
CA LYS A 62 -10.34 5.55 -23.91
C LYS A 62 -9.30 6.49 -23.33
N ASP A 63 -9.71 7.74 -23.14
CA ASP A 63 -8.88 8.74 -22.47
C ASP A 63 -8.80 8.48 -20.95
N ILE A 64 -7.75 8.98 -20.29
CA ILE A 64 -7.61 8.89 -18.84
C ILE A 64 -8.83 9.52 -18.15
N ALA A 65 -9.34 10.64 -18.65
CA ALA A 65 -10.49 11.30 -18.04
C ALA A 65 -11.78 10.44 -18.07
N GLN A 66 -11.89 9.55 -19.06
CA GLN A 66 -13.03 8.63 -19.21
C GLN A 66 -12.84 7.37 -18.36
N CYS A 67 -11.61 6.83 -18.30
CA CYS A 67 -11.29 5.66 -17.49
C CYS A 67 -11.17 5.96 -15.98
N PHE A 68 -10.68 7.14 -15.62
CA PHE A 68 -10.39 7.55 -14.25
C PHE A 68 -10.98 8.94 -13.98
N PRO A 69 -12.31 9.05 -13.86
CA PRO A 69 -12.97 10.35 -13.66
C PRO A 69 -12.60 11.05 -12.35
N GLU A 70 -12.16 10.27 -11.34
CA GLU A 70 -11.70 10.80 -10.04
C GLU A 70 -10.20 11.16 -10.04
N PHE A 71 -9.46 10.84 -11.11
CA PHE A 71 -8.05 11.22 -11.24
C PHE A 71 -7.94 12.66 -11.74
N LYS A 72 -7.88 13.60 -10.80
CA LYS A 72 -7.44 14.98 -11.05
C LYS A 72 -5.91 15.02 -10.95
N GLY A 73 -5.24 14.91 -12.10
CA GLY A 73 -3.79 15.10 -12.22
C GLY A 73 -3.36 16.51 -11.85
#